data_AF-A0AAD2G461-F1
#
_entry.id   AF-A0AAD2G461-F1
#
_cell.length_a   1.000
_cell.length_b   1.000
_cell.length_c   1.000
_cell.angle_alpha   90.00
_cell.angle_beta   90.00
_cell.angle_gamma   90.00
#
_symmetry.space_group_name_H-M   'P 1'
#
loop_
_entity.id
_entity.type
_entity.pdbx_description
1 polymer ?
#
loop_
_entity_poly.entity_id
_entity_poly.type
_entity_poly.pdbx_seq_one_letter_code
_entity_poly.pdbx_strand_id
1 'polypeptide(L)'
;MDRKVNDKFAKWLNMRYGSIKACTIVRGKIHRYLGITLDFLVKGKLKTRMDDYVKNMLEDFPIKFNKDSKQKTPAGNNLLEAGKGKLLNAEYRQIFHTTVARGLYVSKRARLDIHPKITILALRVQEPTESDWKKCVCMMRYLFCTSLYHLTLSA
;
A
#
# COMPACT_ATOMS: atom_id res chain seq x y z
N MET A 1 -31.27 -4.77 5.20
CA MET A 1 -31.20 -5.60 3.98
C MET A 1 -31.68 -7.01 4.32
N ASP A 2 -32.52 -7.59 3.47
CA ASP A 2 -32.92 -8.99 3.59
C ASP A 2 -31.73 -9.90 3.24
N ARG A 3 -31.37 -10.82 4.16
CA ARG A 3 -30.25 -11.75 3.99
C ARG A 3 -30.44 -12.67 2.78
N LYS A 4 -31.69 -13.01 2.44
CA LYS A 4 -32.02 -13.91 1.32
C LYS A 4 -31.61 -13.33 -0.03
N VAL A 5 -31.55 -12.00 -0.16
CA VAL A 5 -31.08 -11.33 -1.39
C VAL A 5 -29.61 -11.65 -1.62
N ASN A 6 -28.77 -11.56 -0.58
CA ASN A 6 -27.34 -11.87 -0.68
C ASN A 6 -27.10 -13.36 -0.96
N ASP A 7 -27.97 -14.25 -0.47
CA ASP A 7 -27.89 -15.69 -0.76
C ASP A 7 -28.17 -15.98 -2.24
N LYS A 8 -29.24 -15.38 -2.79
CA LYS A 8 -29.59 -15.50 -4.20
C LYS A 8 -28.49 -14.93 -5.10
N PHE A 9 -27.93 -13.78 -4.72
CA PHE A 9 -26.83 -13.16 -5.46
C PHE A 9 -25.56 -14.03 -5.44
N ALA A 10 -25.20 -14.61 -4.29
CA ALA A 10 -24.08 -15.53 -4.18
C ALA A 10 -24.24 -16.78 -5.07
N LYS A 11 -25.45 -17.35 -5.14
CA LYS A 11 -25.76 -18.47 -6.07
C LYS A 11 -25.60 -18.04 -7.52
N TRP A 12 -26.12 -16.87 -7.87
CA TRP A 12 -26.02 -16.33 -9.23
C TRP A 12 -24.56 -16.07 -9.65
N LEU A 13 -23.74 -15.50 -8.76
CA LEU A 13 -22.31 -15.29 -9.02
C LEU A 13 -21.59 -16.61 -9.32
N ASN A 14 -21.84 -17.63 -8.51
CA ASN A 14 -21.26 -18.96 -8.72
C ASN A 14 -21.73 -19.60 -10.02
N MET A 15 -23.01 -19.49 -10.35
CA MET A 15 -23.54 -20.00 -11.62
C MET A 15 -22.90 -19.30 -12.83
N ARG A 16 -22.66 -17.99 -12.74
CA ARG A 16 -22.13 -17.20 -13.87
C ARG A 16 -20.61 -17.28 -14.02
N TYR A 17 -19.87 -17.32 -12.91
CA TYR A 17 -18.41 -17.17 -12.89
C TYR A 17 -17.67 -18.32 -12.19
N GLY A 18 -18.40 -19.28 -11.61
CA GLY A 18 -17.83 -20.37 -10.83
C GLY A 18 -17.34 -21.57 -11.65
N SER A 19 -17.36 -21.49 -12.99
CA SER A 19 -17.01 -22.61 -13.89
C SER A 19 -15.56 -23.07 -13.75
N ILE A 20 -14.62 -22.13 -13.54
CA ILE A 20 -13.20 -22.45 -13.32
C ILE A 20 -12.94 -22.77 -11.84
N LYS A 21 -13.50 -21.95 -10.95
CA LYS A 21 -13.37 -22.10 -9.50
C LYS A 21 -14.59 -21.47 -8.84
N ALA A 22 -15.17 -22.15 -7.86
CA ALA A 22 -16.25 -21.61 -7.07
C ALA A 22 -15.88 -20.23 -6.49
N CYS A 23 -16.79 -19.27 -6.62
CA CYS A 23 -16.67 -17.94 -6.05
C CYS A 23 -16.56 -18.02 -4.53
N THR A 24 -15.50 -17.43 -3.99
CA THR A 24 -15.33 -17.28 -2.55
C THR A 24 -16.30 -16.22 -2.03
N ILE A 25 -17.22 -16.63 -1.14
CA ILE A 25 -18.20 -15.74 -0.52
C ILE A 25 -17.80 -15.48 0.93
N VAL A 26 -17.58 -14.21 1.27
CA VAL A 26 -17.26 -13.79 2.65
C VAL A 26 -18.42 -12.98 3.21
N ARG A 27 -18.86 -13.31 4.42
CA ARG A 27 -19.88 -12.58 5.17
C ARG A 27 -19.30 -12.07 6.47
N GLY A 28 -19.75 -10.89 6.89
CA GLY A 28 -19.33 -10.30 8.15
C GLY A 28 -19.10 -8.80 8.00
N LYS A 29 -18.37 -8.23 8.95
CA LYS A 29 -17.99 -6.82 8.96
C LYS A 29 -16.53 -6.60 8.52
N ILE A 30 -15.77 -7.68 8.36
CA ILE A 30 -14.36 -7.64 7.97
C ILE A 30 -14.21 -8.44 6.68
N HIS A 31 -13.73 -7.78 5.63
CA HIS A 31 -13.51 -8.41 4.33
C HIS A 31 -12.04 -8.24 3.94
N ARG A 32 -11.38 -9.35 3.58
CA ARG A 32 -10.00 -9.34 3.08
C ARG A 32 -9.99 -9.58 1.58
N TYR A 33 -9.29 -8.73 0.84
CA TYR A 33 -9.14 -8.85 -0.61
C TYR A 33 -7.80 -8.27 -1.07
N LEU A 34 -6.96 -9.09 -1.70
CA LEU A 34 -5.66 -8.68 -2.25
C LEU A 34 -4.78 -7.86 -1.28
N GLY A 35 -4.71 -8.23 -0.01
CA GLY A 35 -3.92 -7.51 1.00
C GLY A 35 -4.57 -6.21 1.51
N ILE A 36 -5.80 -5.93 1.12
CA ILE A 36 -6.67 -4.90 1.71
C ILE A 36 -7.59 -5.57 2.73
N THR A 37 -7.73 -4.96 3.90
CA THR A 37 -8.78 -5.32 4.87
C THR A 37 -9.79 -4.18 4.94
N LEU A 38 -11.02 -4.45 4.51
CA LEU A 38 -12.16 -3.53 4.64
C LEU A 38 -12.86 -3.83 5.96
N ASP A 39 -12.81 -2.87 6.88
CA ASP A 39 -13.32 -2.97 8.23
C ASP A 39 -14.56 -2.06 8.41
N PHE A 40 -15.70 -2.70 8.60
CA PHE A 40 -17.03 -2.12 8.83
C PHE A 40 -17.52 -2.36 10.28
N LEU A 41 -16.62 -2.58 11.24
CA LEU A 41 -17.00 -2.83 12.64
C LEU A 41 -17.78 -1.65 13.24
N VAL A 42 -17.38 -0.42 12.90
CA VAL A 42 -18.02 0.82 13.34
C VAL A 42 -19.13 1.20 12.35
N LYS A 43 -20.35 1.34 12.85
CA LYS A 43 -21.51 1.72 12.04
C LYS A 43 -21.26 3.05 11.33
N GLY A 44 -21.55 3.10 10.03
CA GLY A 44 -21.39 4.30 9.20
C GLY A 44 -19.94 4.62 8.80
N LYS A 45 -18.97 3.77 9.16
CA LYS A 45 -17.56 3.97 8.80
C LYS A 45 -17.00 2.75 8.06
N LEU A 46 -16.20 3.02 7.04
CA LEU A 46 -15.36 2.04 6.37
C LEU A 46 -13.91 2.40 6.64
N LYS A 47 -13.20 1.54 7.37
CA LYS A 47 -11.76 1.64 7.54
C LYS A 47 -11.05 0.71 6.56
N THR A 48 -10.34 1.28 5.60
CA THR A 48 -9.48 0.55 4.66
C THR A 48 -8.10 0.39 5.28
N ARG A 49 -7.76 -0.84 5.64
CA ARG A 49 -6.51 -1.20 6.31
C ARG A 49 -5.57 -1.97 5.39
N MET A 50 -4.30 -1.63 5.45
CA MET A 50 -3.20 -2.31 4.76
C MET A 50 -1.95 -2.38 5.65
N ASP A 51 -2.15 -2.37 6.97
CA ASP A 51 -1.11 -2.43 7.99
C ASP A 51 -0.24 -3.69 7.84
N ASP A 52 -0.85 -4.86 7.63
CA ASP A 52 -0.13 -6.11 7.34
C ASP A 52 0.77 -5.96 6.08
N TYR A 53 0.26 -5.31 5.03
CA TYR A 53 1.01 -5.11 3.79
C TYR A 53 2.18 -4.14 3.98
N VAL A 54 1.97 -3.03 4.69
CA VAL A 54 3.01 -2.05 5.02
C VAL A 54 4.07 -2.68 5.93
N LYS A 55 3.67 -3.50 6.90
CA LYS A 55 4.60 -4.26 7.74
C LYS A 55 5.50 -5.17 6.89
N ASN A 56 4.93 -5.95 5.98
CA ASN A 56 5.71 -6.79 5.07
C ASN A 56 6.62 -5.95 4.16
N MET A 57 6.20 -4.75 3.73
CA MET A 57 7.07 -3.84 2.95
C MET A 57 8.31 -3.42 3.75
N LEU A 58 8.16 -3.18 5.04
CA LEU A 58 9.24 -2.78 5.95
C LEU A 58 10.15 -3.97 6.31
N GLU A 59 9.58 -5.15 6.46
CA GLU A 59 10.33 -6.41 6.70
C GLU A 59 11.20 -6.80 5.51
N ASP A 60 10.73 -6.59 4.28
CA ASP A 60 11.51 -6.90 3.08
C ASP A 60 12.52 -5.78 2.70
N PHE A 61 12.36 -4.58 3.25
CA PHE A 61 13.26 -3.46 2.94
C PHE A 61 14.63 -3.64 3.64
N PRO A 62 15.77 -3.38 2.95
CA PRO A 62 17.10 -3.68 3.49
C PRO A 62 17.48 -2.80 4.70
N ILE A 63 16.91 -1.60 4.82
CA ILE A 63 17.20 -0.68 5.93
C ILE A 63 16.15 -0.87 7.01
N LYS A 64 16.60 -1.23 8.21
CA LYS A 64 15.74 -1.39 9.39
C LYS A 64 15.64 -0.08 10.17
N PHE A 65 14.44 0.20 10.65
CA PHE A 65 14.13 1.36 11.47
C PHE A 65 13.83 0.91 12.89
N ASN A 66 14.10 1.79 13.84
CA ASN A 66 13.91 1.55 15.27
C ASN A 66 12.98 2.61 15.87
N LYS A 67 12.69 2.52 17.17
CA LYS A 67 11.80 3.46 17.86
C LYS A 67 12.29 4.92 17.83
N ASP A 68 13.59 5.13 17.68
CA ASP A 68 14.20 6.47 17.59
C ASP A 68 14.08 7.07 16.18
N SER A 69 13.69 6.26 15.19
CA SER A 69 13.44 6.71 13.83
C SER A 69 12.23 7.64 13.82
N LYS A 70 12.46 8.92 13.53
CA LYS A 70 11.42 9.93 13.41
C LYS A 70 11.32 10.43 11.98
N GLN A 71 10.12 10.39 11.42
CA GLN A 71 9.80 11.03 10.16
C GLN A 71 8.35 11.50 10.16
N LYS A 72 8.13 12.81 10.07
CA LYS A 72 6.79 13.41 10.14
C LYS A 72 6.09 13.47 8.78
N THR A 73 6.85 13.62 7.70
CA THR A 73 6.32 13.79 6.34
C THR A 73 6.84 12.70 5.42
N PRO A 74 6.04 12.26 4.43
CA PRO A 74 6.49 11.26 3.48
C PRO A 74 7.62 11.78 2.60
N ALA A 75 7.70 13.08 2.32
CA ALA A 75 8.70 13.73 1.46
C ALA A 75 9.40 14.91 2.16
N GLY A 76 10.61 15.23 1.70
CA GLY A 76 11.26 16.51 2.00
C GLY A 76 11.01 17.53 0.88
N ASN A 77 11.58 18.74 1.03
CA ASN A 77 11.37 19.86 0.10
C ASN A 77 11.95 19.62 -1.30
N ASN A 78 12.87 18.66 -1.43
CA ASN A 78 13.56 18.31 -2.67
C ASN A 78 12.87 17.20 -3.47
N LEU A 79 11.57 16.97 -3.27
CA LEU A 79 10.85 15.86 -3.92
C LEU A 79 10.91 15.94 -5.45
N LEU A 80 10.69 17.13 -6.00
CA LEU A 80 10.62 17.38 -7.44
C LEU A 80 12.01 17.59 -8.08
N GLU A 81 13.05 17.80 -7.28
CA GLU A 81 14.41 17.97 -7.80
C GLU A 81 14.87 16.72 -8.57
N ALA A 82 15.59 16.95 -9.67
CA ALA A 82 16.20 15.91 -10.49
C ALA A 82 17.09 14.96 -9.67
N GLY A 83 17.28 13.76 -10.21
CA GLY A 83 18.19 12.76 -9.62
C GLY A 83 19.62 13.30 -9.60
N LYS A 84 20.26 13.28 -8.42
CA LYS A 84 21.67 13.64 -8.21
C LYS A 84 22.46 12.40 -7.78
N GLY A 85 23.73 12.34 -8.18
CA GLY A 85 24.65 11.26 -7.83
C GLY A 85 24.68 10.13 -8.87
N LYS A 86 25.35 9.04 -8.52
CA LYS A 86 25.50 7.88 -9.40
C LYS A 86 24.20 7.09 -9.50
N LEU A 87 24.06 6.31 -10.58
CA LEU A 87 23.00 5.32 -10.70
C LEU A 87 23.18 4.23 -9.64
N LEU A 88 22.06 3.72 -9.13
CA LEU A 88 22.09 2.56 -8.23
C LEU A 88 22.63 1.33 -8.96
N ASN A 89 23.33 0.48 -8.20
CA ASN A 89 23.74 -0.84 -8.70
C ASN A 89 22.51 -1.73 -8.97
N ALA A 90 22.71 -2.88 -9.62
CA ALA A 90 21.61 -3.76 -10.03
C ALA A 90 20.75 -4.23 -8.85
N GLU A 91 21.37 -4.56 -7.71
CA GLU A 91 20.68 -5.02 -6.51
C GLU A 91 19.76 -3.95 -5.92
N TYR A 92 20.30 -2.76 -5.63
CA TYR A 92 19.52 -1.65 -5.10
C TYR A 92 18.46 -1.15 -6.09
N ARG A 93 18.71 -1.26 -7.40
CA ARG A 93 17.72 -0.95 -8.43
C ARG A 93 16.53 -1.91 -8.38
N GLN A 94 16.79 -3.21 -8.22
CA GLN A 94 15.73 -4.20 -8.08
C GLN A 94 14.89 -3.99 -6.81
N ILE A 95 15.55 -3.68 -5.69
CA ILE A 95 14.88 -3.35 -4.43
C ILE A 95 14.06 -2.07 -4.59
N PHE A 96 14.61 -1.04 -5.23
CA PHE A 96 13.91 0.21 -5.51
C PHE A 96 12.65 -0.03 -6.35
N HIS A 97 12.78 -0.76 -7.47
CA HIS A 97 11.65 -1.11 -8.34
C HIS A 97 10.55 -1.85 -7.58
N THR A 98 10.92 -2.87 -6.80
CA THR A 98 9.98 -3.64 -5.98
C THR A 98 9.28 -2.76 -4.93
N THR A 99 10.04 -1.91 -4.24
CA THR A 99 9.51 -0.99 -3.22
C THR A 99 8.55 0.02 -3.83
N VAL A 100 8.90 0.58 -5.00
CA VAL A 100 8.06 1.55 -5.72
C VAL A 100 6.75 0.91 -6.19
N ALA A 101 6.79 -0.29 -6.77
CA ALA A 101 5.60 -1.01 -7.20
C ALA A 101 4.64 -1.31 -6.02
N ARG A 102 5.18 -1.78 -4.90
CA ARG A 102 4.40 -2.01 -3.67
C ARG A 102 3.84 -0.72 -3.08
N GLY A 103 4.63 0.36 -3.09
CA GLY A 103 4.20 1.68 -2.67
C GLY A 103 3.06 2.23 -3.54
N LEU A 104 3.13 2.05 -4.87
CA LEU A 104 2.05 2.44 -5.78
C LEU A 104 0.74 1.71 -5.42
N TYR A 105 0.83 0.41 -5.18
CA TYR A 105 -0.31 -0.43 -4.81
C TYR A 105 -1.02 0.09 -3.56
N VAL A 106 -0.25 0.33 -2.48
CA VAL A 106 -0.75 0.83 -1.19
C VAL A 106 -1.25 2.27 -1.27
N SER A 107 -0.55 3.13 -2.02
CA SER A 107 -0.88 4.56 -2.10
C SER A 107 -2.25 4.81 -2.72
N LYS A 108 -2.63 4.03 -3.73
CA LYS A 108 -3.92 4.16 -4.42
C LYS A 108 -5.11 3.59 -3.61
N ARG A 109 -4.86 2.92 -2.48
CA ARG A 109 -5.88 2.15 -1.74
C ARG A 109 -6.08 2.62 -0.31
N ALA A 110 -5.00 2.72 0.46
CA ALA A 110 -5.07 3.02 1.90
C ALA A 110 -4.15 4.16 2.34
N ARG A 111 -3.09 4.46 1.58
CA ARG A 111 -2.08 5.46 1.94
C ARG A 111 -1.95 6.58 0.89
N LEU A 112 -3.06 7.28 0.67
CA LEU A 112 -3.10 8.41 -0.27
C LEU A 112 -2.08 9.50 0.08
N ASP A 113 -1.70 9.60 1.36
CA ASP A 113 -0.68 10.50 1.90
C ASP A 113 0.71 10.33 1.26
N ILE A 114 1.08 9.11 0.84
CA ILE A 114 2.38 8.88 0.16
C ILE A 114 2.28 9.01 -1.37
N HIS A 115 1.09 9.21 -1.92
CA HIS A 115 0.83 9.09 -3.35
C HIS A 115 1.66 10.06 -4.23
N PRO A 116 1.80 11.36 -3.88
CA PRO A 116 2.61 12.28 -4.68
C PRO A 116 4.06 11.83 -4.78
N LYS A 117 4.63 11.36 -3.66
CA LYS A 117 6.02 10.91 -3.60
C LYS A 117 6.27 9.67 -4.44
N ILE A 118 5.41 8.65 -4.29
CA ILE A 118 5.63 7.38 -4.97
C ILE A 118 5.48 7.52 -6.48
N THR A 119 4.60 8.42 -6.95
CA THR A 119 4.45 8.73 -8.38
C THR A 119 5.75 9.33 -8.95
N ILE A 120 6.39 10.26 -8.24
CA ILE A 120 7.68 10.81 -8.67
C ILE A 120 8.78 9.73 -8.70
N LEU A 121 8.81 8.85 -7.70
CA LEU A 121 9.78 7.74 -7.69
C LEU A 121 9.51 6.73 -8.83
N ALA A 122 8.24 6.50 -9.20
CA ALA A 122 7.86 5.65 -10.31
C ALA A 122 8.36 6.17 -11.66
N LEU A 123 8.36 7.49 -11.87
CA LEU A 123 8.93 8.11 -13.08
C LEU A 123 10.44 7.86 -13.23
N ARG A 124 11.13 7.51 -12.13
CA ARG A 124 12.59 7.33 -12.09
C ARG A 124 13.01 5.87 -11.94
N VAL A 125 12.07 4.92 -12.09
CA VAL A 125 12.31 3.51 -11.78
C VAL A 125 13.28 2.82 -12.73
N GLN A 126 13.42 3.33 -13.96
CA GLN A 126 14.34 2.79 -14.97
C GLN A 126 15.80 3.05 -14.60
N GLU A 127 16.10 4.27 -14.15
CA GLU A 127 17.47 4.74 -13.87
C GLU A 127 17.53 5.49 -12.52
N PRO A 128 17.26 4.83 -11.39
CA PRO A 128 17.22 5.50 -10.10
C PRO A 128 18.62 5.93 -9.65
N THR A 129 18.73 7.13 -9.09
CA THR A 129 19.98 7.68 -8.54
C THR A 129 20.10 7.46 -7.04
N GLU A 130 21.30 7.68 -6.48
CA GLU A 130 21.52 7.73 -5.02
C GLU A 130 20.58 8.72 -4.30
N SER A 131 20.29 9.87 -4.92
CA SER A 131 19.34 10.83 -4.36
C SER A 131 17.91 10.28 -4.31
N ASP A 132 17.51 9.48 -5.30
CA ASP A 132 16.19 8.85 -5.36
C ASP A 132 16.08 7.73 -4.31
N TRP A 133 17.18 7.01 -4.08
CA TRP A 133 17.27 6.06 -2.97
C TRP A 133 17.05 6.75 -1.62
N LYS A 134 17.72 7.87 -1.35
CA LYS A 134 17.51 8.66 -0.11
C LYS A 134 16.04 9.09 0.04
N LYS A 135 15.40 9.49 -1.07
CA LYS A 135 13.96 9.78 -1.09
C LYS A 135 13.17 8.51 -0.76
N CYS A 136 13.42 7.36 -1.37
CA CYS A 136 12.75 6.10 -1.04
C CYS A 136 12.89 5.73 0.45
N VAL A 137 14.10 5.79 1.01
CA VAL A 137 14.36 5.52 2.44
C VAL A 137 13.57 6.46 3.35
N CYS A 138 13.48 7.75 3.01
CA CYS A 138 12.66 8.72 3.74
C CYS A 138 11.17 8.32 3.75
N MET A 139 10.64 7.80 2.63
CA MET A 139 9.25 7.31 2.58
C MET A 139 9.07 6.05 3.43
N MET A 140 9.99 5.10 3.35
CA MET A 140 9.92 3.87 4.13
C MET A 140 10.01 4.14 5.63
N ARG A 141 10.84 5.10 6.05
CA ARG A 141 10.90 5.57 7.44
C ARG A 141 9.57 6.20 7.88
N TYR A 142 8.95 7.00 7.02
CA TYR A 142 7.63 7.56 7.31
C TYR A 142 6.56 6.47 7.46
N LEU A 143 6.55 5.48 6.56
CA LEU A 143 5.64 4.32 6.65
C LEU A 143 5.85 3.52 7.94
N PHE A 144 7.10 3.37 8.41
CA PHE A 144 7.41 2.76 9.70
C PHE A 144 6.78 3.53 10.87
N CYS A 145 6.98 4.86 10.92
CA CYS A 145 6.40 5.71 11.96
C CYS A 145 4.86 5.74 11.93
N THR A 146 4.25 5.43 10.80
CA THR A 146 2.80 5.54 10.53
C THR A 146 2.19 4.20 10.13
N SER A 147 2.75 3.09 10.59
CA SER A 147 2.36 1.73 10.18
C SER A 147 0.90 1.40 10.48
N LEU A 148 0.32 2.04 11.50
CA LEU A 148 -1.08 1.88 11.92
C LEU A 148 -2.04 2.93 11.32
N TYR A 149 -1.59 3.71 10.35
CA TYR A 149 -2.46 4.68 9.67
C TYR A 149 -3.41 3.96 8.73
N HIS A 150 -4.69 4.31 8.83
CA HIS A 150 -5.77 3.71 8.05
C HIS A 150 -6.62 4.79 7.41
N LEU A 151 -7.03 4.57 6.16
CA LEU A 151 -8.01 5.44 5.50
C LEU A 151 -9.39 5.11 6.07
N THR A 152 -10.06 6.09 6.66
CA THR A 152 -11.43 5.92 7.17
C THR A 152 -12.38 6.82 6.38
N LEU A 153 -13.38 6.22 5.74
CA LEU A 153 -14.49 6.90 5.10
C LEU A 153 -15.69 6.87 6.03
N SER A 154 -16.44 7.97 6.09
CA SER A 154 -17.70 8.07 6.84
C SER A 154 -18.80 8.60 5.95
N ALA A 155 -20.01 8.06 6.12
CA ALA A 155 -21.23 8.55 5.49
C ALA A 155 -21.89 9.66 6.31
#